data_AF-A0A1C6B5F3-F1
#
_entry.id   AF-A0A1C6B5F3-F1
#
_cell.length_a   1.000
_cell.length_b   1.000
_cell.length_c   1.000
_cell.angle_alpha   90.00
_cell.angle_beta   90.00
_cell.angle_gamma   90.00
#
_symmetry.space_group_name_H-M   'P 1'
#
loop_
_entity.id
_entity.type
_entity.pdbx_description
1 polymer ?
#
loop_
_entity_poly.entity_id
_entity_poly.type
_entity_poly.pdbx_seq_one_letter_code
_entity_poly.pdbx_strand_id
1 'polypeptide(L)' 'MQKVRRLHSIFCYSIETADAIVIGAGAGMSTSAGMHYDGERFERYFSDFHKKYGIRDMYSGGFYPYDTLEEY' A
#
# COMPACT_ATOMS: atom_id res chain seq x y z
N MET A 1 -19.09 -20.91 4.89
CA MET A 1 -17.89 -21.61 5.42
C MET A 1 -17.22 -22.56 4.43
N GLN A 2 -17.95 -23.41 3.68
CA GLN A 2 -17.33 -24.36 2.71
C GLN A 2 -16.48 -23.70 1.59
N LYS A 3 -16.92 -22.57 1.02
CA LYS A 3 -16.19 -21.86 -0.06
C LYS A 3 -14.80 -21.35 0.38
N VAL A 4 -14.70 -20.80 1.59
CA VAL A 4 -13.43 -20.29 2.15
C VAL A 4 -12.46 -21.44 2.43
N ARG A 5 -12.96 -22.55 2.99
CA ARG A 5 -12.14 -23.75 3.21
C ARG A 5 -11.60 -24.32 1.89
N ARG A 6 -12.41 -24.33 0.83
CA ARG A 6 -11.98 -24.76 -0.50
C ARG A 6 -10.87 -23.87 -1.07
N LEU A 7 -10.97 -22.55 -0.92
CA LEU A 7 -9.96 -21.61 -1.41
C LEU A 7 -8.61 -21.80 -0.70
N HIS A 8 -8.64 -21.97 0.62
CA HIS A 8 -7.44 -22.25 1.42
C HIS A 8 -6.70 -23.52 0.94
N SER A 9 -7.44 -24.62 0.77
CA SER A 9 -6.83 -25.88 0.30
C SER A 9 -6.20 -25.76 -1.09
N ILE A 10 -6.84 -25.04 -2.02
CA ILE A 10 -6.30 -24.84 -3.38
C ILE A 10 -5.01 -24.00 -3.32
N PHE A 11 -4.99 -22.96 -2.49
CA PHE A 11 -3.82 -22.10 -2.35
C PHE A 11 -2.61 -22.85 -1.76
N CYS A 12 -2.80 -23.58 -0.66
CA CYS A 12 -1.73 -24.37 -0.03
C CYS A 12 -1.17 -25.42 -1.00
N TYR A 13 -2.04 -26.19 -1.66
CA TYR A 13 -1.60 -27.18 -2.66
C TYR A 13 -0.79 -26.54 -3.80
N SER A 14 -1.23 -25.39 -4.30
CA SER A 14 -0.54 -24.69 -5.40
C SER A 14 0.84 -24.17 -4.97
N ILE A 15 1.00 -23.72 -3.72
CA ILE A 15 2.31 -23.31 -3.18
C ILE A 15 3.24 -24.52 -2.99
N GLU A 16 2.72 -25.62 -2.46
CA GLU A 16 3.53 -26.80 -2.12
C GLU A 16 4.00 -27.59 -3.35
N THR A 17 3.27 -27.53 -4.46
CA THR A 17 3.53 -28.35 -5.66
C THR A 17 4.11 -27.58 -6.84
N ALA A 18 4.24 -26.26 -6.76
CA ALA A 18 4.81 -25.46 -7.83
C ALA A 18 6.33 -25.69 -7.96
N ASP A 19 6.82 -25.87 -9.19
CA ASP A 19 8.26 -25.95 -9.47
C ASP A 19 9.00 -24.64 -9.15
N ALA A 20 8.33 -23.50 -9.35
CA ALA A 20 8.80 -22.16 -9.00
C ALA A 20 7.62 -21.22 -8.75
N ILE A 21 7.82 -20.19 -7.92
CA ILE A 21 6.80 -19.20 -7.58
C ILE A 21 7.33 -17.80 -7.90
N VAL A 22 6.54 -17.02 -8.67
CA VAL A 22 6.76 -15.59 -8.90
C VAL A 22 5.71 -14.81 -8.10
N ILE A 23 6.16 -13.93 -7.22
CA ILE A 23 5.28 -13.15 -6.34
C ILE A 23 5.26 -11.70 -6.82
N GLY A 24 4.07 -11.23 -7.21
CA GLY A 24 3.80 -9.80 -7.40
C GLY A 24 3.15 -9.23 -6.14
N ALA A 25 3.79 -8.24 -5.52
CA ALA A 25 3.26 -7.55 -4.35
C ALA A 25 3.08 -6.06 -4.66
N GLY A 26 1.88 -5.53 -4.42
CA GLY A 26 1.58 -4.10 -4.52
C GLY A 26 1.51 -3.43 -3.14
N ALA A 27 1.17 -2.14 -3.13
CA ALA A 27 1.04 -1.34 -1.91
C ALA A 27 0.08 -1.97 -0.87
N GLY A 28 -0.94 -2.72 -1.33
CA GLY A 28 -1.88 -3.43 -0.45
C GLY A 28 -1.21 -4.42 0.51
N MET A 29 -0.05 -5.00 0.16
CA MET A 29 0.71 -5.85 1.09
C MET A 29 1.20 -5.03 2.29
N SER A 30 1.78 -3.86 2.04
CA SER A 30 2.22 -2.93 3.09
C SER A 30 1.03 -2.40 3.89
N THR A 31 -0.08 -2.05 3.23
CA THR A 31 -1.32 -1.64 3.91
C THR A 31 -1.84 -2.73 4.85
N SER A 32 -1.80 -4.00 4.44
CA SER A 32 -2.20 -5.13 5.29
C SER A 32 -1.31 -5.30 6.53
N ALA A 33 -0.07 -4.80 6.47
CA ALA A 33 0.87 -4.73 7.59
C ALA A 33 0.75 -3.42 8.41
N GLY A 34 -0.27 -2.59 8.17
CA GLY A 34 -0.50 -1.34 8.88
C GLY A 34 0.28 -0.14 8.33
N MET A 35 0.97 -0.28 7.21
CA MET A 35 1.68 0.82 6.54
C MET A 35 0.76 1.55 5.56
N HIS A 36 -0.20 2.28 6.11
CA HIS A 36 -1.09 3.13 5.35
C HIS A 36 -0.32 4.34 4.77
N TYR A 37 -0.77 4.82 3.61
CA TYR A 37 -0.23 6.01 2.95
C TYR A 37 -1.06 7.26 3.30
N ASP A 38 -2.25 7.07 3.85
CA ASP A 38 -3.22 8.08 4.26
C ASP A 38 -3.49 8.00 5.77
N GLY A 39 -4.43 8.82 6.24
CA GLY A 39 -4.93 8.78 7.62
C GLY A 39 -3.90 9.22 8.65
N GLU A 40 -3.92 8.59 9.83
CA GLU A 40 -3.14 9.06 11.00
C GLU A 40 -1.63 9.15 10.71
N ARG A 41 -1.08 8.19 9.98
CA ARG A 41 0.35 8.20 9.64
C ARG A 41 0.71 9.38 8.76
N PHE A 42 -0.11 9.66 7.73
CA PHE A 42 0.10 10.80 6.86
C PHE A 42 -0.06 12.12 7.62
N GLU A 43 -1.14 12.30 8.38
CA GLU A 43 -1.40 13.50 9.15
C GLU A 43 -0.33 13.78 10.20
N ARG A 44 0.22 12.73 10.83
CA ARG A 44 1.30 12.87 11.82
C ARG A 44 2.57 13.48 11.24
N TYR A 45 2.91 13.15 9.99
CA TYR A 45 4.21 13.51 9.41
C TYR A 45 4.14 14.59 8.32
N PHE A 46 2.98 14.78 7.67
CA PHE A 46 2.82 15.63 6.48
C PHE A 46 1.58 16.54 6.54
N SER A 47 1.07 16.84 7.74
CA SER A 47 -0.12 17.70 7.87
C SER A 47 0.10 19.15 7.43
N ASP A 48 1.34 19.63 7.40
CA ASP A 48 1.74 20.90 6.81
C ASP A 48 1.54 20.92 5.29
N PHE A 49 1.98 19.87 4.59
CA PHE A 49 1.73 19.71 3.17
C PHE A 49 0.24 19.49 2.86
N HIS A 50 -0.49 18.74 3.71
CA HIS A 50 -1.94 18.65 3.60
C HIS A 50 -2.60 20.03 3.65
N LYS A 51 -2.23 20.87 4.63
CA LYS A 51 -2.78 22.22 4.79
C LYS A 51 -2.40 23.16 3.65
N LYS A 52 -1.16 23.10 3.16
CA LYS A 52 -0.65 23.99 2.11
C LYS A 52 -1.18 23.63 0.72
N TYR A 53 -1.20 22.34 0.39
CA TYR A 53 -1.44 21.84 -0.97
C TYR A 53 -2.74 21.04 -1.14
N GLY A 54 -3.40 20.68 -0.04
CA GLY A 54 -4.60 19.84 -0.07
C GLY A 54 -4.33 18.37 -0.39
N ILE A 55 -3.07 17.92 -0.38
CA ILE A 55 -2.71 16.51 -0.61
C ILE A 55 -3.27 15.63 0.51
N ARG A 56 -3.75 14.42 0.19
CA ARG A 56 -4.51 13.57 1.15
C ARG A 56 -3.78 12.30 1.58
N ASP A 57 -2.68 11.99 0.91
CA ASP A 57 -1.90 10.80 1.16
C ASP A 57 -0.46 11.01 0.66
N MET A 58 0.45 10.21 1.19
CA MET A 58 1.88 10.28 0.88
C MET A 58 2.20 9.94 -0.57
N TYR A 59 1.43 9.04 -1.21
CA TYR A 59 1.71 8.64 -2.59
C TYR A 59 1.41 9.80 -3.54
N SER A 60 0.23 10.40 -3.44
CA SER A 60 -0.16 11.58 -4.20
C SER A 60 0.78 12.77 -3.93
N GLY A 61 1.22 12.94 -2.67
CA GLY A 61 2.19 13.97 -2.29
C GLY A 61 3.54 13.82 -2.99
N GLY A 62 4.01 12.60 -3.25
CA GLY A 62 5.28 12.36 -3.96
C GLY A 62 5.24 12.68 -5.46
N PHE A 63 4.05 12.86 -6.04
CA PHE A 63 3.86 13.24 -7.44
C PHE A 63 3.20 14.61 -7.61
N TYR A 64 3.06 15.37 -6.52
CA TYR A 64 2.49 16.70 -6.58
C TYR A 64 3.44 17.62 -7.38
N PRO A 65 2.92 18.47 -8.28
CA PRO A 65 3.73 19.38 -9.06
C PRO A 65 4.12 20.61 -8.20
N TYR A 66 5.12 20.45 -7.34
CA TYR A 66 5.65 21.55 -6.54
C TYR A 66 6.30 22.63 -7.40
N ASP A 67 6.25 23.88 -6.93
CA ASP A 67 6.76 25.04 -7.67
C ASP A 67 8.30 25.09 -7.72
N THR A 68 8.96 24.44 -6.76
CA THR A 68 10.42 24.47 -6.59
C THR A 68 10.99 23.09 -6.29
N LEU A 69 12.29 22.91 -6.50
CA LEU A 69 12.98 21.65 -6.19
C LEU A 69 13.24 21.49 -4.70
N GLU A 70 13.30 22.58 -3.94
CA GLU A 70 13.46 22.56 -2.50
C GLU A 70 12.22 21.99 -1.79
N GLU A 71 11.06 22.06 -2.45
CA GLU A 71 9.80 21.51 -1.95
C GLU A 71 9.49 20.09 -2.46
N TYR A 72 10.27 19.60 -3.42
CA TYR A 72 10.20 18.23 -3.97
C TYR A 72 11.01 17.25 -3.13
#